data_AF-A0A5J5BF23-F1
#
_entry.id   AF-A0A5J5BF23-F1
#
_cell.length_a   1.000
_cell.length_b   1.000
_cell.length_c   1.000
_cell.angle_alpha   90.00
_cell.angle_beta   90.00
_cell.angle_gamma   90.00
#
_symmetry.space_group_name_H-M   'P 1'
#
loop_
_entity.id
_entity.type
_entity.pdbx_description
1 polymer ?
#
loop_
_entity_poly.entity_id
_entity_poly.type
_entity_poly.pdbx_seq_one_letter_code
_entity_poly.pdbx_strand_id
1 'polypeptide(L)'
;MYILVHQKGSKVSASVKFEVQKPIPPIEAPALSLDELKEKTDNFGSKALIGEGSYGRVYYANLNSGKAVDVKKLDIAAEPESNVDFLTQVSMVSRLKHENLVELLG
;
A
#
# COMPACT_ATOMS: atom_id res chain seq x y z
N MET A 1 4.25 18.56 8.53
CA MET A 1 4.94 19.30 9.61
C MET A 1 4.25 18.91 10.91
N TYR A 2 4.91 18.21 11.83
CA TYR A 2 4.29 17.84 13.11
C TYR A 2 5.24 18.13 14.29
N ILE A 3 4.69 18.75 15.33
CA ILE A 3 5.33 19.10 16.61
C ILE A 3 4.95 18.01 17.63
N LEU A 4 5.91 17.55 18.43
CA LEU A 4 5.73 16.56 19.49
C LEU A 4 5.69 17.24 20.87
N VAL A 5 4.70 16.92 21.71
CA VAL A 5 4.67 17.31 23.14
C VAL A 5 4.56 16.05 24.00
N HIS A 6 5.50 15.90 24.95
CA HIS A 6 5.56 14.76 25.86
C HIS A 6 4.66 14.92 27.09
N GLN A 7 4.12 13.79 27.55
CA GLN A 7 3.08 13.59 28.55
C GLN A 7 3.65 13.32 29.97
N LYS A 8 2.82 13.43 31.02
CA LYS A 8 3.03 12.69 32.28
C LYS A 8 1.72 12.27 32.99
N GLY A 9 1.32 11.01 32.80
CA GLY A 9 1.13 9.98 33.84
C GLY A 9 -0.18 9.84 34.64
N SER A 10 -0.79 8.64 34.62
CA SER A 10 -1.20 7.84 35.80
C SER A 10 -1.78 6.46 35.41
N LYS A 11 -1.50 5.42 36.22
CA LYS A 11 -1.81 3.98 36.03
C LYS A 11 -3.23 3.60 36.50
N VAL A 12 -3.92 2.69 35.80
CA VAL A 12 -4.75 1.58 36.37
C VAL A 12 -4.82 0.40 35.39
N SER A 13 -4.82 -0.81 35.95
CA SER A 13 -4.77 -2.17 35.38
C SER A 13 -6.06 -2.67 34.71
N ALA A 14 -5.92 -3.33 33.56
CA ALA A 14 -6.71 -4.48 33.12
C ALA A 14 -5.93 -5.23 32.02
N SER A 15 -5.95 -6.56 32.02
CA SER A 15 -5.28 -7.41 31.04
C SER A 15 -5.72 -7.07 29.61
N VAL A 16 -4.88 -6.30 28.92
CA VAL A 16 -4.80 -6.28 27.46
C VAL A 16 -3.45 -6.89 27.15
N LYS A 17 -3.41 -7.95 26.34
CA LYS A 17 -2.17 -8.33 25.64
C LYS A 17 -1.79 -7.10 24.81
N PHE A 18 -0.96 -6.24 25.37
CA PHE A 18 -0.23 -5.25 24.62
C PHE A 18 0.77 -6.05 23.79
N GLU A 19 0.36 -6.49 22.61
CA GLU A 19 1.33 -6.52 21.52
C GLU A 19 1.84 -5.09 21.43
N VAL A 20 3.05 -4.89 21.94
CA VAL A 20 3.81 -3.67 21.73
C VAL A 20 3.82 -3.49 20.22
N GLN A 21 3.02 -2.57 19.69
CA GLN A 21 3.01 -2.26 18.26
C GLN A 21 4.41 -1.78 17.92
N LYS A 22 5.21 -2.73 17.43
CA LYS A 22 6.52 -2.44 16.87
C LYS A 22 6.25 -1.50 15.70
N PRO A 23 7.00 -0.40 15.56
CA PRO A 23 6.76 0.54 14.48
C PRO A 23 6.74 -0.22 13.15
N ILE A 24 5.77 0.12 12.28
CA ILE A 24 5.69 -0.47 10.95
C ILE A 24 7.05 -0.26 10.28
N PRO A 25 7.74 -1.33 9.86
CA PRO A 25 9.03 -1.18 9.18
C PRO A 25 8.87 -0.31 7.92
N PRO A 26 9.94 0.33 7.43
CA PRO A 26 9.84 1.20 6.27
C PRO A 26 9.37 0.44 5.03
N ILE A 27 8.64 1.14 4.17
CA ILE A 27 8.27 0.68 2.83
C ILE A 27 9.49 0.93 1.92
N GLU A 28 10.01 -0.13 1.29
CA GLU A 28 11.18 -0.07 0.39
C GLU A 28 10.78 0.13 -1.08
N ALA A 29 9.72 0.90 -1.31
CA ALA A 29 9.23 1.26 -2.63
C ALA A 29 8.84 2.75 -2.65
N PRO A 30 9.13 3.48 -3.74
CA PRO A 30 8.73 4.88 -3.88
C PRO A 30 7.21 5.00 -4.05
N ALA A 31 6.60 6.05 -3.50
CA ALA A 31 5.20 6.33 -3.80
C ALA A 31 5.02 6.80 -5.26
N LEU A 32 4.04 6.24 -5.96
CA LEU A 32 3.66 6.68 -7.31
C LEU A 32 2.55 7.74 -7.26
N SER A 33 2.56 8.66 -8.23
CA SER A 33 1.53 9.69 -8.35
C SER A 33 0.22 9.10 -8.85
N LEU A 34 -0.86 9.29 -8.09
CA LEU A 34 -2.19 8.86 -8.53
C LEU A 34 -2.62 9.54 -9.84
N ASP A 35 -2.23 10.80 -10.05
CA ASP A 35 -2.58 11.54 -11.27
C ASP A 35 -1.87 10.97 -12.49
N GLU A 36 -0.60 10.58 -12.34
CA GLU A 36 0.14 9.86 -13.39
C GLU A 36 -0.52 8.51 -13.69
N LEU A 37 -0.86 7.73 -12.65
CA LEU A 37 -1.52 6.44 -12.85
C LEU A 37 -2.85 6.60 -13.56
N LYS A 38 -3.66 7.61 -13.22
CA LYS A 38 -4.90 7.92 -13.93
C LYS A 38 -4.65 8.29 -15.39
N GLU A 39 -3.70 9.17 -15.66
CA GLU A 39 -3.35 9.56 -17.03
C GLU A 39 -2.94 8.34 -17.88
N LYS A 40 -2.07 7.47 -17.32
CA LYS A 40 -1.54 6.31 -18.04
C LYS A 40 -2.49 5.13 -18.16
N THR A 41 -3.58 5.12 -17.41
CA THR A 41 -4.59 4.04 -17.42
C THR A 41 -5.94 4.49 -17.98
N ASP A 42 -6.02 5.65 -18.66
CA ASP A 42 -7.30 6.22 -19.13
C ASP A 42 -8.32 6.33 -17.99
N ASN A 43 -7.87 6.87 -16.85
CA ASN A 43 -8.58 6.93 -15.58
C ASN A 43 -9.11 5.56 -15.11
N PHE A 44 -8.25 4.54 -15.14
CA PHE A 44 -8.61 3.14 -14.86
C PHE A 44 -9.72 2.61 -15.79
N GLY A 45 -9.65 3.01 -17.06
CA GLY A 45 -10.60 2.65 -18.10
C GLY A 45 -10.42 1.22 -18.62
N SER A 46 -11.44 0.71 -19.30
CA SER A 46 -11.47 -0.67 -19.81
C SER A 46 -10.38 -0.97 -20.83
N LYS A 47 -9.86 0.04 -21.55
CA LYS A 47 -8.77 -0.13 -22.51
C LYS A 47 -7.44 -0.50 -21.85
N ALA A 48 -7.23 -0.07 -20.61
CA ALA A 48 -6.04 -0.40 -19.85
C ALA A 48 -6.24 -1.66 -18.98
N LEU A 49 -7.48 -2.15 -18.80
CA LEU A 49 -7.77 -3.31 -17.97
C LEU A 49 -7.19 -4.58 -18.61
N ILE A 50 -6.35 -5.29 -17.85
CA ILE A 50 -5.72 -6.54 -18.29
C ILE A 50 -6.11 -7.74 -17.42
N GLY A 51 -6.73 -7.51 -16.27
CA GLY A 51 -7.21 -8.59 -15.42
C GLY A 51 -8.14 -8.12 -14.30
N GLU A 52 -9.01 -9.03 -13.85
CA GLU A 52 -9.89 -8.83 -12.70
C GLU A 52 -9.80 -10.06 -11.79
N GLY A 53 -9.79 -9.84 -10.49
CA GLY A 53 -9.82 -10.89 -9.49
C GLY A 53 -10.54 -10.44 -8.22
N SER A 54 -10.62 -11.32 -7.23
CA SER A 54 -11.37 -11.09 -5.99
C SER A 54 -10.90 -9.89 -5.15
N TYR A 55 -9.68 -9.41 -5.38
CA TYR A 55 -9.06 -8.31 -4.64
C TYR A 55 -8.97 -7.01 -5.47
N GLY A 56 -9.54 -6.99 -6.68
CA GLY A 56 -9.57 -5.81 -7.53
C GLY A 56 -9.11 -6.06 -8.95
N ARG A 57 -8.72 -4.98 -9.61
CA ARG A 57 -8.44 -4.93 -11.06
C ARG A 57 -7.00 -4.59 -11.33
N VAL A 58 -6.47 -5.14 -12.42
CA VAL A 58 -5.11 -4.91 -12.88
C VAL A 58 -5.15 -4.17 -14.19
N TYR A 59 -4.43 -3.05 -14.27
CA TYR A 59 -4.36 -2.18 -15.43
C TYR A 59 -2.94 -2.07 -15.94
N TYR A 60 -2.76 -2.14 -17.26
CA TYR A 60 -1.48 -1.86 -17.89
C TYR A 60 -1.22 -0.34 -17.94
N ALA A 61 0.00 0.08 -17.59
CA ALA A 61 0.41 1.48 -17.70
C ALA A 61 1.87 1.60 -18.19
N ASN A 62 2.12 2.59 -19.05
CA ASN A 62 3.48 3.04 -19.37
C ASN A 62 3.75 4.35 -18.61
N LEU A 63 4.55 4.27 -17.54
CA LEU A 63 4.90 5.44 -16.72
C LEU A 63 5.68 6.48 -17.54
N ASN A 64 5.72 7.72 -17.05
CA ASN A 64 6.51 8.81 -17.65
C ASN A 64 8.00 8.50 -17.72
N SER A 65 8.48 7.59 -16.86
CA SER A 65 9.84 7.05 -16.90
C SER A 65 10.11 6.12 -18.09
N GLY A 66 9.08 5.76 -18.87
CA GLY A 66 9.16 4.76 -19.95
C GLY A 66 9.01 3.31 -19.45
N LYS A 67 8.84 3.10 -18.14
CA LYS A 67 8.66 1.76 -17.56
C LYS A 67 7.22 1.28 -17.73
N ALA A 68 7.06 0.11 -18.34
CA ALA A 68 5.79 -0.61 -18.37
C ALA A 68 5.53 -1.29 -17.01
N VAL A 69 4.33 -1.13 -16.47
CA VAL A 69 3.93 -1.68 -15.16
C VAL A 69 2.49 -2.18 -15.16
N ASP A 70 2.21 -3.11 -14.27
CA ASP A 70 0.86 -3.58 -13.95
C ASP A 70 0.38 -2.88 -12.67
N VAL A 71 -0.64 -2.04 -12.81
CA VAL A 71 -1.25 -1.27 -11.72
C VAL A 71 -2.41 -2.06 -11.14
N LYS A 72 -2.21 -2.66 -9.97
CA LYS A 72 -3.29 -3.33 -9.24
C LYS A 72 -4.06 -2.34 -8.38
N LYS A 73 -5.25 -1.97 -8.84
CA LYS A 73 -6.20 -1.17 -8.06
C LYS A 73 -7.02 -2.09 -7.18
N LEU A 74 -6.82 -1.98 -5.87
CA LEU A 74 -7.62 -2.72 -4.89
C LEU A 74 -9.06 -2.19 -4.86
N ASP A 75 -10.01 -3.10 -4.73
CA ASP A 75 -11.40 -2.74 -4.48
C ASP A 75 -11.61 -2.43 -3.00
N ILE A 76 -12.63 -1.62 -2.72
CA ILE A 76 -13.02 -1.32 -1.35
C ILE A 76 -13.59 -2.62 -0.78
N ALA A 77 -12.88 -3.20 0.19
CA ALA A 77 -13.36 -4.37 0.91
C ALA A 77 -14.67 -4.06 1.63
N ALA A 78 -15.54 -5.08 1.77
CA ALA A 78 -16.81 -4.95 2.48
C ALA A 78 -16.60 -4.53 3.95
N GLU A 79 -15.49 -4.96 4.53
CA GLU A 79 -15.00 -4.48 5.82
C GLU A 79 -13.74 -3.64 5.59
N PRO A 80 -13.71 -2.38 6.06
CA PRO A 80 -12.54 -1.54 5.89
C PRO A 80 -11.38 -2.09 6.72
N GLU A 81 -10.29 -2.46 6.03
CA GLU A 81 -9.01 -2.72 6.67
C GLU A 81 -8.49 -1.43 7.33
N SER A 82 -7.84 -1.53 8.48
CA SER A 82 -7.22 -0.35 9.09
C SER A 82 -6.02 0.10 8.24
N ASN A 83 -5.77 1.41 8.18
CA ASN A 83 -4.59 1.93 7.48
C ASN A 83 -3.27 1.32 8.02
N VAL A 84 -3.24 0.92 9.29
CA VAL A 84 -2.08 0.30 9.93
C VAL A 84 -1.84 -1.10 9.35
N ASP A 85 -2.90 -1.90 9.21
CA ASP A 85 -2.81 -3.26 8.66
C ASP A 85 -2.41 -3.20 7.19
N PHE A 86 -3.04 -2.32 6.41
CA PHE A 86 -2.69 -2.10 5.01
C PHE A 86 -1.22 -1.71 4.83
N LEU A 87 -0.75 -0.70 5.57
CA LEU A 87 0.65 -0.25 5.49
C LEU A 87 1.63 -1.32 5.99
N THR A 88 1.21 -2.18 6.93
CA THR A 88 2.01 -3.32 7.38
C THR A 88 2.17 -4.34 6.26
N GLN A 89 1.11 -4.67 5.54
CA GLN A 89 1.17 -5.57 4.38
C GLN A 89 2.04 -4.98 3.26
N VAL A 90 1.83 -3.71 2.90
CA VAL A 90 2.63 -3.01 1.88
C VAL A 90 4.10 -2.99 2.27
N SER A 91 4.40 -2.70 3.54
CA SER A 91 5.74 -2.76 4.10
C SER A 91 6.36 -4.15 3.92
N MET A 92 5.64 -5.22 4.28
CA MET A 92 6.11 -6.59 4.10
C MET A 92 6.41 -6.93 2.63
N VAL A 93 5.49 -6.62 1.71
CA VAL A 93 5.63 -6.93 0.28
C VAL A 93 6.75 -6.11 -0.36
N SER A 94 6.92 -4.84 0.01
CA SER A 94 7.97 -3.97 -0.54
C SER A 94 9.40 -4.50 -0.33
N ARG A 95 9.60 -5.39 0.64
CA ARG A 95 10.89 -6.00 0.96
C ARG A 95 11.10 -7.38 0.33
N LEU A 96 10.10 -7.93 -0.35
CA LEU A 96 10.23 -9.22 -1.03
C LEU A 96 10.96 -9.02 -2.36
N LYS A 97 12.24 -9.41 -2.38
CA LYS A 97 13.10 -9.35 -3.57
C LYS A 97 13.62 -10.75 -3.88
N HIS A 98 13.07 -11.37 -4.91
CA HIS A 98 13.42 -12.73 -5.33
C HIS A 98 13.10 -12.93 -6.82
N GLU A 99 13.92 -13.70 -7.55
CA GLU A 99 13.79 -13.89 -9.01
C GLU A 99 12.44 -14.51 -9.44
N ASN A 100 11.81 -15.26 -8.53
CA ASN A 100 10.52 -15.91 -8.76
C ASN A 100 9.31 -15.13 -8.20
N LEU A 101 9.51 -13.91 -7.70
CA LEU A 101 8.43 -13.05 -7.18
C LEU A 101 8.36 -11.75 -7.99
N VAL A 102 7.13 -11.26 -8.18
CA VAL A 102 6.91 -9.93 -8.75
C VAL A 102 7.27 -8.89 -7.69
N GLU A 103 8.16 -7.97 -8.04
CA GLU A 103 8.59 -6.88 -7.16
C GLU A 103 7.56 -5.76 -7.12
N LEU A 104 7.28 -5.24 -5.92
CA LEU A 104 6.47 -4.03 -5.74
C LEU A 104 7.29 -2.80 -6.13
N LEU A 105 6.81 -2.06 -7.13
CA LEU A 105 7.52 -0.90 -7.66
C LEU A 105 7.10 0.43 -7.02
N GLY A 106 5.97 0.46 -6.32
CA GLY A 106 5.42 1.63 -5.63
C GLY A 106 3.95 1.52 -5.28
#